data_AF-A0AAU9TJA6-F1
#
_entry.id   AF-A0AAU9TJA6-F1
#
_cell.length_a   1.000
_cell.length_b   1.000
_cell.length_c   1.000
_cell.angle_alpha   90.00
_cell.angle_beta   90.00
_cell.angle_gamma   90.00
#
_symmetry.space_group_name_H-M   'P 1'
#
loop_
_entity.id
_entity.type
_entity.pdbx_description
1 polymer ?
#
loop_
_entity_poly.entity_id
_entity_poly.type
_entity_poly.pdbx_seq_one_letter_code
_entity_poly.pdbx_strand_id
1 'polypeptide(L)'
;MNIKKVVVIFFVTVLLSAVAIDFKCGGNATCIVLQKCEGLYNQFRQDRSESLIKLVMKLHCGFEDSLPKICCPPELKVVNPVNLLPNLKVCGIQNNDRIVGGTRTQLDEHPWMALLQYDKPKGSGDCSPEPFNVPIEEIIAHEDFDPTVYQQQNDIALLRLAQEVTFNDFVKPICLPYTEELRSNSFEDYMLEVNIYNRTGQTITEKQLCAGGSEGQDSCRGDSGGPLMGQVSSMENWMVIGIVSYGPTPCGLYGWPVVYTRVTAFVDWILANIRP
;
A
#
# COMPACT_ATOMS: atom_id res chain seq x y z
N MET A 1 -16.09 65.16 -24.53
CA MET A 1 -15.79 64.13 -23.51
C MET A 1 -17.10 63.44 -23.14
N ASN A 2 -17.11 62.10 -23.08
CA ASN A 2 -18.23 61.19 -22.79
C ASN A 2 -19.26 60.94 -23.92
N ILE A 3 -18.83 60.16 -24.92
CA ILE A 3 -19.72 59.41 -25.81
C ILE A 3 -20.35 58.27 -24.98
N LYS A 4 -21.65 58.34 -24.72
CA LYS A 4 -22.44 57.22 -24.22
C LYS A 4 -22.55 56.19 -25.36
N LYS A 5 -21.95 55.01 -25.19
CA LYS A 5 -22.08 53.90 -26.15
C LYS A 5 -23.50 53.36 -26.07
N VAL A 6 -24.21 53.42 -27.20
CA VAL A 6 -25.52 52.80 -27.41
C VAL A 6 -25.32 51.28 -27.41
N VAL A 7 -26.06 50.58 -26.55
CA VAL A 7 -26.13 49.11 -26.55
C VAL A 7 -27.18 48.70 -27.58
N VAL A 8 -26.74 48.10 -28.68
CA VAL A 8 -27.63 47.46 -29.65
C VAL A 8 -27.78 46.01 -29.23
N ILE A 9 -28.92 45.67 -28.61
CA ILE A 9 -29.29 44.29 -28.31
C ILE A 9 -29.85 43.68 -29.60
N PHE A 10 -29.03 42.91 -30.31
CA PHE A 10 -29.53 42.01 -31.34
C PHE A 10 -30.12 40.77 -30.67
N PHE A 11 -31.44 40.68 -30.67
CA PHE A 11 -32.16 39.41 -30.53
C PHE A 11 -31.81 38.54 -31.74
N VAL A 12 -30.82 37.66 -31.60
CA VAL A 12 -30.65 36.52 -32.53
C VAL A 12 -31.31 35.32 -31.86
N THR A 13 -32.44 34.94 -32.42
CA THR A 13 -33.17 33.71 -32.19
C THR A 13 -32.21 32.51 -32.19
N VAL A 14 -32.06 31.86 -31.04
CA VAL A 14 -31.36 30.58 -30.90
C VAL A 14 -32.23 29.51 -31.56
N LEU A 15 -31.98 29.28 -32.84
CA LEU A 15 -32.31 28.07 -33.58
C LEU A 15 -31.08 27.72 -34.41
N LEU A 16 -30.00 27.37 -33.71
CA LEU A 16 -29.00 26.49 -34.26
C LEU A 16 -29.09 25.21 -33.43
N SER A 17 -29.36 24.13 -34.16
CA SER A 17 -29.12 22.75 -33.74
C SER A 17 -28.01 22.67 -32.71
N ALA A 18 -28.25 21.89 -31.66
CA ALA A 18 -27.21 21.41 -30.76
C ALA A 18 -26.09 20.77 -31.61
N VAL A 19 -25.12 21.57 -32.02
CA VAL A 19 -23.81 21.06 -32.38
C VAL A 19 -23.21 20.73 -31.03
N ALA A 20 -23.52 19.52 -30.55
CA ALA A 20 -22.71 18.87 -29.55
C ALA A 20 -21.30 18.84 -30.14
N ILE A 21 -20.47 19.79 -29.73
CA ILE A 21 -19.04 19.69 -29.97
C ILE A 21 -18.62 18.55 -29.04
N ASP A 22 -18.68 17.33 -29.54
CA ASP A 22 -18.02 16.20 -28.91
C ASP A 22 -16.54 16.57 -28.82
N PHE A 23 -16.11 17.01 -27.65
CA PHE A 23 -14.71 17.28 -27.40
C PHE A 23 -14.01 15.93 -27.45
N LYS A 24 -13.47 15.59 -28.61
CA LYS A 24 -12.76 14.33 -28.80
C LYS A 24 -11.59 14.31 -27.84
N CYS A 25 -11.64 13.37 -26.90
CA CYS A 25 -10.53 13.09 -26.02
C CYS A 25 -9.28 12.79 -26.84
N GLY A 26 -8.15 13.39 -26.46
CA GLY A 26 -6.86 13.12 -27.10
C GLY A 26 -6.28 11.77 -26.66
N GLY A 27 -5.47 11.16 -27.52
CA GLY A 27 -4.80 9.88 -27.24
C GLY A 27 -5.77 8.70 -27.14
N ASN A 28 -5.49 7.77 -26.23
CA ASN A 28 -6.30 6.56 -25.99
C ASN A 28 -7.47 6.78 -25.01
N ALA A 29 -7.74 8.02 -24.61
CA ALA A 29 -8.77 8.33 -23.63
C ALA A 29 -10.18 8.26 -24.25
N THR A 30 -11.14 7.76 -23.46
CA THR A 30 -12.55 7.64 -23.88
C THR A 30 -13.43 8.59 -23.09
N CYS A 31 -14.34 9.29 -23.78
CA CYS A 31 -15.32 10.17 -23.15
C CYS A 31 -16.46 9.37 -22.53
N ILE A 32 -16.42 9.14 -21.22
CA ILE A 32 -17.39 8.34 -20.46
C ILE A 32 -17.94 9.14 -19.27
N VAL A 33 -19.11 8.74 -18.75
CA VAL A 33 -19.67 9.33 -17.52
C VAL A 33 -18.64 9.26 -16.39
N LEU A 34 -18.53 10.31 -15.58
CA LEU A 34 -17.57 10.38 -14.47
C LEU A 34 -17.60 9.13 -13.59
N GLN A 35 -18.80 8.65 -13.24
CA GLN A 35 -19.01 7.43 -12.45
C GLN A 35 -18.48 6.14 -13.11
N LYS A 36 -18.34 6.11 -14.45
CA LYS A 36 -17.80 4.97 -15.22
C LYS A 36 -16.26 5.01 -15.34
N CYS A 37 -15.62 6.09 -14.88
CA CYS A 37 -14.17 6.21 -14.76
C CYS A 37 -13.78 5.91 -13.31
N GLU A 38 -13.83 4.63 -12.91
CA GLU A 38 -13.86 4.21 -11.50
C GLU A 38 -12.71 4.81 -10.67
N GLY A 39 -11.51 4.90 -11.23
CA GLY A 39 -10.35 5.43 -10.52
C GLY A 39 -10.48 6.88 -10.13
N LEU A 40 -10.74 7.71 -11.13
CA LEU A 40 -10.90 9.14 -10.92
C LEU A 40 -12.18 9.45 -10.14
N TYR A 41 -13.24 8.65 -10.31
CA TYR A 41 -14.48 8.80 -9.54
C TYR A 41 -14.28 8.52 -8.05
N ASN A 42 -13.57 7.44 -7.71
CA ASN A 42 -13.28 7.08 -6.33
C ASN A 42 -12.39 8.14 -5.65
N GLN A 43 -11.37 8.63 -6.35
CA GLN A 43 -10.54 9.74 -5.88
C GLN A 43 -11.38 11.00 -5.64
N PHE A 44 -12.20 11.41 -6.62
CA PHE A 44 -13.06 12.60 -6.51
C PHE A 44 -14.14 12.49 -5.43
N ARG A 45 -14.57 11.27 -5.10
CA ARG A 45 -15.54 11.04 -4.02
C ARG A 45 -14.91 11.23 -2.64
N GLN A 46 -13.66 10.83 -2.48
CA GLN A 46 -12.93 10.84 -1.20
C GLN A 46 -12.20 12.17 -0.96
N ASP A 47 -11.58 12.73 -2.00
CA ASP A 47 -10.90 14.02 -1.97
C ASP A 47 -11.68 15.04 -2.83
N ARG A 48 -11.95 16.22 -2.26
CA ARG A 48 -12.58 17.36 -2.96
C ARG A 48 -11.67 18.59 -2.95
N SER A 49 -10.36 18.35 -2.96
CA SER A 49 -9.35 19.39 -3.09
C SER A 49 -9.57 20.24 -4.36
N GLU A 50 -9.20 21.52 -4.27
CA GLU A 50 -9.37 22.48 -5.37
C GLU A 50 -8.62 22.05 -6.64
N SER A 51 -7.48 21.38 -6.45
CA SER A 51 -6.69 20.75 -7.51
C SER A 51 -7.45 19.66 -8.26
N LEU A 52 -8.12 18.76 -7.52
CA LEU A 52 -8.85 17.65 -8.11
C LEU A 52 -10.13 18.12 -8.81
N ILE A 53 -10.80 19.14 -8.25
CA ILE A 53 -11.94 19.80 -8.92
C ILE A 53 -11.50 20.43 -10.25
N LYS A 54 -10.37 21.16 -10.26
CA LYS A 54 -9.81 21.74 -11.50
C LYS A 54 -9.43 20.67 -12.52
N LEU A 55 -8.91 19.52 -12.07
CA LEU A 55 -8.60 18.39 -12.94
C LEU A 55 -9.86 17.80 -13.58
N VAL A 56 -10.89 17.51 -12.80
CA VAL A 56 -12.17 16.97 -13.30
C VAL A 56 -12.83 17.96 -14.27
N MET A 57 -12.79 19.26 -13.98
CA MET A 57 -13.27 20.30 -14.90
C MET A 57 -12.47 20.34 -16.20
N LYS A 58 -11.15 20.19 -16.14
CA LYS A 58 -10.27 20.18 -17.33
C LYS A 58 -10.49 18.94 -18.20
N LEU A 59 -10.85 17.81 -17.60
CA LEU A 59 -11.12 16.55 -18.30
C LEU A 59 -12.56 16.46 -18.83
N HIS A 60 -13.43 17.43 -18.53
CA HIS A 60 -14.81 17.40 -18.97
C HIS A 60 -14.93 17.34 -20.50
N CYS A 61 -15.66 16.34 -20.99
CA CYS A 61 -15.80 16.09 -22.44
C CYS A 61 -17.25 16.13 -22.94
N GLY A 62 -18.21 16.43 -22.07
CA GLY A 62 -19.62 16.59 -22.43
C GLY A 62 -20.56 16.04 -21.36
N PHE A 63 -21.80 15.76 -21.76
CA PHE A 63 -22.86 15.23 -20.89
C PHE A 63 -23.53 14.02 -21.53
N GLU A 64 -23.96 13.07 -20.71
CA GLU A 64 -24.92 12.02 -21.06
C GLU A 64 -26.18 12.32 -20.26
N ASP A 65 -27.23 12.78 -20.94
CA ASP A 65 -28.40 13.42 -20.32
C ASP A 65 -28.00 14.59 -19.39
N SER A 66 -28.05 14.38 -18.07
CA SER A 66 -27.65 15.33 -17.03
C SER A 66 -26.36 14.94 -16.30
N LEU A 67 -25.75 13.81 -16.65
CA LEU A 67 -24.56 13.30 -16.00
C LEU A 67 -23.28 13.84 -16.67
N PRO A 68 -22.32 14.39 -15.90
CA PRO A 68 -21.08 14.90 -16.48
C PRO A 68 -20.20 13.76 -16.99
N LYS A 69 -19.71 13.90 -18.23
CA LYS A 69 -18.71 13.02 -18.83
C LYS A 69 -17.32 13.64 -18.77
N ILE A 70 -16.31 12.77 -18.67
CA ILE A 70 -14.90 13.15 -18.71
C ILE A 70 -14.11 12.27 -19.67
N CYS A 71 -12.99 12.80 -20.18
CA CYS A 71 -11.98 12.03 -20.86
C CYS A 71 -11.26 11.16 -19.84
N CYS A 72 -11.56 9.86 -19.85
CA CYS A 72 -10.95 8.87 -18.99
C CYS A 72 -9.90 8.08 -19.79
N PRO A 73 -8.60 8.31 -19.58
CA PRO A 73 -7.53 7.46 -20.08
C PRO A 73 -7.68 6.02 -19.56
N PRO A 74 -7.21 5.00 -20.30
CA PRO A 74 -7.24 3.60 -19.87
C PRO A 74 -6.63 3.39 -18.48
N GLU A 75 -5.61 4.17 -18.13
CA GLU A 75 -4.90 4.13 -16.85
C GLU A 75 -5.79 4.61 -15.68
N LEU A 76 -6.81 5.44 -15.94
CA LEU A 76 -7.74 5.97 -14.93
C LEU A 76 -9.05 5.17 -14.79
N LYS A 77 -9.26 4.12 -15.60
CA LYS A 77 -10.47 3.28 -15.58
C LYS A 77 -10.52 2.27 -14.41
N VAL A 78 -9.39 2.07 -13.73
CA VAL A 78 -9.14 1.31 -12.48
C VAL A 78 -9.72 -0.10 -12.40
N VAL A 79 -8.78 -1.04 -12.50
CA VAL A 79 -8.78 -2.32 -11.80
C VAL A 79 -8.97 -2.03 -10.31
N ASN A 80 -10.02 -2.55 -9.66
CA ASN A 80 -10.11 -2.52 -8.18
C ASN A 80 -8.73 -2.91 -7.61
N PRO A 81 -8.03 -2.06 -6.84
CA PRO A 81 -6.67 -2.36 -6.36
C PRO A 81 -6.56 -3.69 -5.62
N VAL A 82 -7.66 -4.17 -5.02
CA VAL A 82 -7.77 -5.51 -4.43
C VAL A 82 -7.52 -6.62 -5.47
N ASN A 83 -7.90 -6.43 -6.73
CA ASN A 83 -7.65 -7.38 -7.82
C ASN A 83 -6.18 -7.43 -8.24
N LEU A 84 -5.36 -6.44 -7.84
CA LEU A 84 -3.91 -6.49 -8.01
C LEU A 84 -3.24 -7.32 -6.91
N LEU A 85 -3.94 -7.56 -5.79
CA LEU A 85 -3.44 -8.41 -4.73
C LEU A 85 -3.52 -9.89 -5.14
N PRO A 86 -2.54 -10.70 -4.75
CA PRO A 86 -2.61 -12.15 -4.91
C PRO A 86 -3.84 -12.72 -4.18
N ASN A 87 -4.55 -13.64 -4.83
CA ASN A 87 -5.72 -14.26 -4.23
C ASN A 87 -5.35 -15.27 -3.12
N LEU A 88 -6.33 -15.62 -2.28
CA LEU A 88 -6.16 -16.54 -1.15
C LEU A 88 -5.77 -17.98 -1.54
N LYS A 89 -5.83 -18.37 -2.81
CA LYS A 89 -5.31 -19.67 -3.27
C LYS A 89 -3.81 -19.65 -3.58
N VAL A 90 -3.18 -18.48 -3.54
CA VAL A 90 -1.77 -18.28 -3.90
C VAL A 90 -0.98 -17.67 -2.75
N CYS A 91 -1.54 -16.69 -2.04
CA CYS A 91 -0.82 -16.02 -0.97
C CYS A 91 -0.86 -16.78 0.36
N GLY A 92 0.15 -16.58 1.21
CA GLY A 92 0.11 -17.05 2.60
C GLY A 92 0.08 -18.56 2.77
N ILE A 93 0.46 -19.33 1.74
CA ILE A 93 0.52 -20.79 1.77
C ILE A 93 1.94 -21.23 2.15
N GLN A 94 2.06 -22.02 3.21
CA GLN A 94 3.30 -22.73 3.56
C GLN A 94 3.27 -24.15 2.98
N ASN A 95 4.43 -24.67 2.59
CA ASN A 95 4.54 -26.01 2.01
C ASN A 95 4.81 -27.12 3.05
N ASN A 96 5.08 -26.79 4.32
CA ASN A 96 5.47 -27.75 5.37
C ASN A 96 4.65 -27.63 6.66
N ASP A 97 4.49 -28.74 7.38
CA ASP A 97 3.85 -28.82 8.69
C ASP A 97 4.69 -28.12 9.79
N ARG A 98 4.04 -27.14 10.43
CA ARG A 98 4.42 -26.25 11.54
C ARG A 98 5.36 -26.83 12.62
N ILE A 99 6.47 -26.14 12.93
CA ILE A 99 7.19 -26.25 14.21
C ILE A 99 6.67 -25.17 15.17
N VAL A 100 6.08 -25.54 16.30
CA VAL A 100 5.66 -24.62 17.37
C VAL A 100 6.74 -24.59 18.46
N GLY A 101 7.18 -23.40 18.87
CA GLY A 101 8.08 -23.21 20.02
C GLY A 101 9.46 -22.60 19.74
N GLY A 102 9.75 -22.24 18.48
CA GLY A 102 10.97 -21.52 18.08
C GLY A 102 12.24 -22.38 18.04
N THR A 103 12.57 -22.92 16.87
CA THR A 103 13.92 -23.39 16.47
C THR A 103 14.18 -22.97 15.02
N ARG A 104 15.44 -23.01 14.54
CA ARG A 104 15.84 -22.56 13.18
C ARG A 104 14.82 -22.99 12.12
N THR A 105 14.37 -22.02 11.31
CA THR A 105 13.46 -22.28 10.18
C THR A 105 14.06 -23.32 9.24
N GLN A 106 13.20 -24.18 8.69
CA GLN A 106 13.63 -25.08 7.62
C GLN A 106 13.84 -24.25 6.34
N LEU A 107 14.70 -24.75 5.46
CA LEU A 107 14.85 -24.17 4.12
C LEU A 107 13.46 -24.15 3.46
N ASP A 108 13.06 -23.01 2.89
CA ASP A 108 11.80 -22.79 2.16
C ASP A 108 10.50 -22.73 2.99
N GLU A 109 10.58 -22.59 4.32
CA GLU A 109 9.39 -22.51 5.20
C GLU A 109 8.54 -21.23 4.99
N HIS A 110 9.17 -20.15 4.51
CA HIS A 110 8.53 -18.85 4.29
C HIS A 110 8.87 -18.30 2.88
N PRO A 111 8.15 -18.74 1.84
CA PRO A 111 8.47 -18.44 0.43
C PRO A 111 8.23 -16.97 0.02
N TRP A 112 7.69 -16.15 0.92
CA TRP A 112 7.51 -14.70 0.76
C TRP A 112 8.67 -13.87 1.36
N MET A 113 9.65 -14.51 2.01
CA MET A 113 10.80 -13.80 2.56
C MET A 113 11.65 -13.23 1.44
N ALA A 114 11.92 -11.93 1.52
CA ALA A 114 12.82 -11.23 0.61
C ALA A 114 14.03 -10.73 1.38
N LEU A 115 15.21 -10.80 0.76
CA LEU A 115 16.44 -10.21 1.27
C LEU A 115 16.79 -8.96 0.46
N LEU A 116 16.95 -7.83 1.14
CA LEU A 116 17.45 -6.61 0.52
C LEU A 116 18.97 -6.66 0.48
N GLN A 117 19.52 -6.89 -0.71
CA GLN A 117 20.95 -6.82 -0.93
C GLN A 117 21.36 -5.37 -1.20
N TYR A 118 22.28 -4.86 -0.38
CA TYR A 118 22.95 -3.57 -0.62
C TYR A 118 24.27 -3.80 -1.34
N ASP A 119 24.58 -2.92 -2.29
CA ASP A 119 25.89 -2.91 -2.94
C ASP A 119 26.97 -2.57 -1.91
N LYS A 120 27.72 -3.60 -1.49
CA LYS A 120 28.93 -3.42 -0.68
C LYS A 120 30.12 -3.11 -1.60
N PRO A 121 31.14 -2.37 -1.13
CA PRO A 121 32.44 -2.31 -1.79
C PRO A 121 32.96 -3.73 -2.05
N LYS A 122 33.44 -3.99 -3.28
CA LYS A 122 33.86 -5.32 -3.75
C LYS A 122 34.74 -6.05 -2.74
N GLY A 123 34.32 -7.23 -2.26
CA GLY A 123 35.21 -8.10 -1.47
C GLY A 123 34.58 -9.18 -0.57
N SER A 124 33.29 -9.17 -0.28
CA SER A 124 32.67 -10.24 0.52
C SER A 124 32.02 -11.29 -0.40
N GLY A 125 32.75 -12.35 -0.71
CA GLY A 125 32.20 -13.52 -1.41
C GLY A 125 31.17 -14.21 -0.53
N ASP A 126 30.01 -14.53 -1.11
CA ASP A 126 28.95 -15.31 -0.45
C ASP A 126 28.86 -16.70 -1.10
N CYS A 127 28.67 -17.73 -0.27
CA CYS A 127 28.70 -19.15 -0.66
C CYS A 127 27.30 -19.75 -0.85
N SER A 128 26.28 -18.91 -1.01
CA SER A 128 24.91 -19.35 -1.27
C SER A 128 24.69 -19.61 -2.77
N PRO A 129 23.84 -20.58 -3.19
CA PRO A 129 23.38 -20.66 -4.57
C PRO A 129 22.81 -19.31 -5.04
N GLU A 130 22.97 -18.99 -6.32
CA GLU A 130 22.57 -17.68 -6.86
C GLU A 130 21.06 -17.44 -6.63
N PRO A 131 20.68 -16.47 -5.78
CA PRO A 131 19.28 -16.12 -5.59
C PRO A 131 18.74 -15.45 -6.86
N PHE A 132 17.42 -15.55 -7.06
CA PHE A 132 16.75 -14.78 -8.10
C PHE A 132 16.73 -13.30 -7.70
N ASN A 133 17.71 -12.54 -8.22
CA ASN A 133 17.87 -11.12 -7.93
C ASN A 133 17.06 -10.28 -8.92
N VAL A 134 16.10 -9.51 -8.42
CA VAL A 134 15.30 -8.59 -9.21
C VAL A 134 15.65 -7.15 -8.82
N PRO A 135 16.03 -6.28 -9.77
CA PRO A 135 16.28 -4.88 -9.47
C PRO A 135 15.02 -4.15 -9.00
N ILE A 136 15.21 -3.09 -8.22
CA ILE A 136 14.14 -2.19 -7.80
C ILE A 136 13.96 -1.10 -8.87
N GLU A 137 12.74 -0.96 -9.39
CA GLU A 137 12.33 0.13 -10.29
C GLU A 137 12.06 1.42 -9.51
N GLU A 138 11.34 1.30 -8.40
CA GLU A 138 10.82 2.43 -7.64
C GLU A 138 10.73 2.10 -6.15
N ILE A 139 11.06 3.08 -5.32
CA ILE A 139 10.90 3.03 -3.86
C ILE A 139 9.85 4.08 -3.49
N ILE A 140 8.76 3.64 -2.87
CA ILE A 140 7.67 4.50 -2.41
C ILE A 140 7.64 4.45 -0.89
N ALA A 141 8.33 5.37 -0.24
CA ALA A 141 8.27 5.52 1.22
C ALA A 141 7.00 6.30 1.61
N HIS A 142 6.43 5.98 2.77
CA HIS A 142 5.28 6.72 3.29
C HIS A 142 5.62 8.21 3.46
N GLU A 143 4.74 9.09 2.99
CA GLU A 143 4.95 10.54 2.93
C GLU A 143 5.20 11.18 4.31
N ASP A 144 4.54 10.66 5.34
CA ASP A 144 4.69 11.11 6.73
C ASP A 144 5.78 10.37 7.53
N PHE A 145 6.64 9.59 6.87
CA PHE A 145 7.76 8.94 7.55
C PHE A 145 8.90 9.94 7.80
N ASP A 146 9.34 10.05 9.06
CA ASP A 146 10.49 10.87 9.44
C ASP A 146 11.56 10.00 10.11
N PRO A 147 12.70 9.72 9.44
CA PRO A 147 13.76 8.88 9.98
C PRO A 147 14.53 9.53 11.13
N THR A 148 14.33 10.83 11.39
CA THR A 148 14.99 11.54 12.49
C THR A 148 14.27 11.35 13.82
N VAL A 149 13.01 10.90 13.79
CA VAL A 149 12.19 10.68 14.98
C VAL A 149 12.42 9.27 15.50
N TYR A 150 12.82 9.18 16.78
CA TYR A 150 13.13 7.89 17.42
C TYR A 150 11.97 6.87 17.36
N GLN A 151 10.73 7.34 17.45
CA GLN A 151 9.53 6.49 17.46
C GLN A 151 9.16 5.96 16.06
N GLN A 152 9.84 6.37 14.99
CA GLN A 152 9.70 5.83 13.63
C GLN A 152 8.22 5.63 13.22
N GLN A 153 7.43 6.69 13.33
CA GLN A 153 6.01 6.65 12.93
C GLN A 153 5.91 6.52 11.41
N ASN A 154 4.91 5.75 10.94
CA ASN A 154 4.70 5.48 9.51
C ASN A 154 5.89 4.80 8.81
N ASP A 155 6.65 3.96 9.53
CA ASP A 155 7.79 3.22 9.00
C ASP A 155 7.33 2.07 8.07
N ILE A 156 6.98 2.43 6.84
CA ILE A 156 6.57 1.53 5.77
C ILE A 156 6.99 2.09 4.40
N ALA A 157 7.37 1.19 3.50
CA ALA A 157 7.66 1.50 2.11
C ALA A 157 7.22 0.36 1.19
N LEU A 158 6.89 0.70 -0.07
CA LEU A 158 6.71 -0.27 -1.14
C LEU A 158 7.93 -0.24 -2.07
N LEU A 159 8.37 -1.43 -2.49
CA LEU A 159 9.42 -1.59 -3.49
C LEU A 159 8.79 -2.17 -4.75
N ARG A 160 8.76 -1.39 -5.83
CA ARG A 160 8.35 -1.89 -7.13
C ARG A 160 9.54 -2.58 -7.79
N LEU A 161 9.35 -3.85 -8.14
CA LEU A 161 10.36 -4.62 -8.86
C LEU A 161 10.37 -4.24 -10.33
N ALA A 162 11.56 -4.19 -10.94
CA ALA A 162 11.75 -3.89 -12.36
C ALA A 162 11.27 -5.00 -13.30
N GLN A 163 10.95 -6.18 -12.75
CA GLN A 163 10.41 -7.30 -13.48
C GLN A 163 9.36 -8.04 -12.66
N GLU A 164 8.32 -8.53 -13.34
CA GLU A 164 7.33 -9.44 -12.75
C GLU A 164 7.99 -10.75 -12.32
N VAL A 165 7.70 -11.17 -11.08
CA VAL A 165 8.19 -12.41 -10.52
C VAL A 165 7.21 -13.54 -10.81
N THR A 166 7.70 -14.64 -11.34
CA THR A 166 6.87 -15.84 -11.54
C THR A 166 6.78 -16.64 -10.24
N PHE A 167 5.56 -16.84 -9.74
CA PHE A 167 5.35 -17.65 -8.53
C PHE A 167 5.61 -19.13 -8.78
N ASN A 168 6.22 -19.78 -7.80
CA ASN A 168 6.51 -21.20 -7.79
C ASN A 168 6.50 -21.72 -6.34
N ASP A 169 6.98 -22.93 -6.10
CA ASP A 169 6.97 -23.52 -4.74
C ASP A 169 7.83 -22.74 -3.74
N PHE A 170 8.88 -22.08 -4.20
CA PHE A 170 9.85 -21.34 -3.38
C PHE A 170 9.58 -19.83 -3.34
N VAL A 171 8.78 -19.32 -4.28
CA VAL A 171 8.47 -17.89 -4.40
C VAL A 171 6.96 -17.71 -4.44
N LYS A 172 6.38 -17.30 -3.32
CA LYS A 172 4.94 -17.03 -3.17
C LYS A 172 4.74 -15.75 -2.36
N PRO A 173 3.67 -14.99 -2.61
CA PRO A 173 3.41 -13.78 -1.83
C PRO A 173 2.80 -14.09 -0.45
N ILE A 174 2.98 -13.19 0.52
CA ILE A 174 2.21 -13.19 1.77
C ILE A 174 0.83 -12.54 1.54
N CYS A 175 -0.21 -12.94 2.28
CA CYS A 175 -1.50 -12.28 2.16
C CYS A 175 -1.53 -10.93 2.90
N LEU A 176 -2.24 -9.95 2.33
CA LEU A 176 -2.57 -8.68 2.98
C LEU A 176 -3.98 -8.76 3.59
N PRO A 177 -4.22 -8.28 4.83
CA PRO A 177 -5.55 -8.27 5.45
C PRO A 177 -6.39 -7.10 4.89
N TYR A 178 -6.85 -7.21 3.64
CA TYR A 178 -7.46 -6.08 2.91
C TYR A 178 -8.94 -5.84 3.22
N THR A 179 -9.66 -6.80 3.83
CA THR A 179 -11.07 -6.62 4.19
C THR A 179 -11.21 -6.08 5.62
N GLU A 180 -12.33 -5.39 5.92
CA GLU A 180 -12.62 -4.93 7.28
C GLU A 180 -12.67 -6.08 8.29
N GLU A 181 -13.25 -7.22 7.91
CA GLU A 181 -13.28 -8.41 8.74
C GLU A 181 -11.86 -8.87 9.13
N LEU A 182 -10.95 -8.97 8.15
CA LEU A 182 -9.56 -9.37 8.40
C LEU A 182 -8.78 -8.33 9.21
N ARG A 183 -9.11 -7.04 9.08
CA ARG A 183 -8.52 -5.96 9.90
C ARG A 183 -9.06 -5.95 11.33
N SER A 184 -10.31 -6.36 11.53
CA SER A 184 -11.01 -6.39 12.82
C SER A 184 -10.80 -7.68 13.61
N ASN A 185 -10.47 -8.79 12.93
CA ASN A 185 -10.10 -10.02 13.59
C ASN A 185 -8.85 -9.74 14.42
N SER A 186 -9.04 -9.83 15.73
CA SER A 186 -8.04 -9.44 16.69
C SER A 186 -6.88 -10.44 16.61
N PHE A 187 -5.82 -10.06 15.92
CA PHE A 187 -4.47 -10.57 16.19
C PHE A 187 -3.99 -10.18 17.61
N GLU A 188 -4.91 -9.81 18.52
CA GLU A 188 -4.67 -9.39 19.90
C GLU A 188 -4.00 -10.50 20.73
N ASP A 189 -4.22 -11.77 20.39
CA ASP A 189 -3.52 -12.90 21.04
C ASP A 189 -1.99 -12.84 20.83
N TYR A 190 -1.50 -12.07 19.84
CA TYR A 190 -0.07 -11.85 19.58
C TYR A 190 0.46 -10.53 20.17
N MET A 191 -0.41 -9.71 20.77
CA MET A 191 -0.06 -8.35 21.22
C MET A 191 0.24 -8.32 22.71
N LEU A 192 1.42 -7.83 23.08
CA LEU A 192 1.84 -7.69 24.47
C LEU A 192 1.59 -6.29 25.03
N GLU A 193 1.49 -6.22 26.36
CA GLU A 193 1.30 -4.96 27.07
C GLU A 193 2.45 -3.97 26.82
N VAL A 194 2.06 -2.81 26.29
CA VAL A 194 2.89 -1.62 25.95
C VAL A 194 3.51 -0.92 27.17
N ASN A 195 3.31 -1.48 28.36
CA ASN A 195 3.52 -0.81 29.65
C ASN A 195 4.97 -0.33 29.87
N ILE A 196 5.96 -0.96 29.24
CA ILE A 196 7.36 -0.56 29.38
C ILE A 196 7.71 0.71 28.59
N TYR A 197 7.23 0.84 27.35
CA TYR A 197 7.50 2.01 26.51
C TYR A 197 6.84 3.27 27.05
N ASN A 198 5.60 3.16 27.53
CA ASN A 198 4.89 4.27 28.17
C ASN A 198 5.63 4.80 29.41
N ARG A 199 6.24 3.93 30.23
CA ARG A 199 7.05 4.33 31.40
C ARG A 199 8.30 5.11 31.02
N THR A 200 8.83 4.90 29.81
CA THR A 200 9.99 5.64 29.29
C THR A 200 9.63 6.90 28.52
N GLY A 201 8.35 7.31 28.53
CA GLY A 201 7.87 8.48 27.80
C GLY A 201 7.76 8.26 26.29
N GLN A 202 7.78 7.00 25.83
CA GLN A 202 7.54 6.66 24.43
C GLN A 202 6.07 6.26 24.26
N THR A 203 5.36 7.00 23.42
CA THR A 203 3.96 6.71 23.11
C THR A 203 3.88 5.82 21.89
N ILE A 204 3.33 4.61 22.06
CA ILE A 204 3.01 3.73 20.94
C ILE A 204 1.62 4.10 20.43
N THR A 205 1.50 4.27 19.12
CA THR A 205 0.25 4.69 18.45
C THR A 205 -0.54 3.49 17.93
N GLU A 206 -1.76 3.73 17.49
CA GLU A 206 -2.61 2.75 16.82
C GLU A 206 -2.03 2.22 15.49
N LYS A 207 -1.03 2.92 14.95
CA LYS A 207 -0.26 2.55 13.74
C LYS A 207 0.91 1.60 14.05
N GLN A 208 1.12 1.26 15.31
CA GLN A 208 2.20 0.41 15.78
C GLN A 208 1.64 -0.78 16.57
N LEU A 209 2.42 -1.85 16.66
CA LEU A 209 2.12 -3.02 17.51
C LEU A 209 3.39 -3.50 18.21
N CYS A 210 3.22 -4.19 19.35
CA CYS A 210 4.31 -4.75 20.14
C CYS A 210 4.18 -6.28 20.19
N ALA A 211 5.27 -6.99 19.90
CA ALA A 211 5.36 -8.45 20.03
C ALA A 211 6.76 -8.85 20.53
N GLY A 212 6.88 -9.96 21.27
CA GLY A 212 8.16 -10.46 21.80
C GLY A 212 8.36 -10.26 23.31
N GLY A 213 9.48 -9.73 23.77
CA GLY A 213 9.76 -9.44 25.18
C GLY A 213 10.00 -10.67 26.06
N SER A 214 10.06 -11.87 25.47
CA SER A 214 10.56 -13.07 26.13
C SER A 214 12.08 -13.11 26.04
N GLU A 215 12.74 -13.49 27.13
CA GLU A 215 14.21 -13.53 27.20
C GLU A 215 14.79 -14.38 26.07
N GLY A 216 15.62 -13.76 25.22
CA GLY A 216 16.27 -14.44 24.10
C GLY A 216 15.37 -14.81 22.90
N GLN A 217 14.12 -14.32 22.82
CA GLN A 217 13.17 -14.66 21.75
C GLN A 217 12.64 -13.42 20.99
N ASP A 218 13.51 -12.44 20.70
CA ASP A 218 13.14 -11.22 19.96
C ASP A 218 13.87 -11.08 18.62
N SER A 219 13.18 -10.47 17.65
CA SER A 219 13.77 -10.03 16.38
C SER A 219 14.90 -9.03 16.64
N CYS A 220 16.06 -9.26 16.03
CA CYS A 220 17.25 -8.42 16.20
C CYS A 220 17.48 -7.54 14.96
N ARG A 221 18.52 -6.69 14.99
CA ARG A 221 18.89 -5.76 13.90
C ARG A 221 19.04 -6.38 12.49
N GLY A 222 19.08 -7.71 12.38
CA GLY A 222 19.17 -8.43 11.10
C GLY A 222 17.84 -8.57 10.36
N ASP A 223 16.71 -8.33 11.01
CA ASP A 223 15.36 -8.57 10.46
C ASP A 223 14.59 -7.26 10.20
N SER A 224 15.25 -6.10 10.18
CA SER A 224 14.58 -4.81 9.95
C SER A 224 13.86 -4.80 8.59
N GLY A 225 12.59 -4.42 8.59
CA GLY A 225 11.71 -4.56 7.42
C GLY A 225 11.11 -5.95 7.22
N GLY A 226 11.46 -6.93 8.06
CA GLY A 226 10.93 -8.29 8.03
C GLY A 226 9.46 -8.38 8.49
N PRO A 227 8.70 -9.38 8.01
CA PRO A 227 7.29 -9.50 8.32
C PRO A 227 7.04 -10.16 9.69
N LEU A 228 6.18 -9.55 10.51
CA LEU A 228 5.41 -10.28 11.52
C LEU A 228 4.17 -10.85 10.86
N MET A 229 4.00 -12.16 10.98
CA MET A 229 2.92 -12.88 10.32
C MET A 229 1.96 -13.47 11.35
N GLY A 230 0.68 -13.49 11.01
CA GLY A 230 -0.36 -14.10 11.81
C GLY A 230 -1.37 -14.84 10.95
N GLN A 231 -2.05 -15.81 11.55
CA GLN A 231 -3.19 -16.48 10.95
C GLN A 231 -4.48 -16.01 11.65
N VAL A 232 -5.55 -15.87 10.88
CA VAL A 232 -6.90 -15.71 11.43
C VAL A 232 -7.45 -17.10 11.72
N SER A 233 -8.08 -17.32 12.88
CA SER A 233 -8.51 -18.64 13.34
C SER A 233 -9.42 -19.41 12.37
N SER A 234 -10.10 -18.72 11.46
CA SER A 234 -10.96 -19.28 10.42
C SER A 234 -10.24 -19.58 9.09
N MET A 235 -8.94 -19.30 8.98
CA MET A 235 -8.17 -19.38 7.74
C MET A 235 -6.81 -20.04 7.94
N GLU A 236 -6.39 -20.84 6.96
CA GLU A 236 -5.04 -21.44 6.94
C GLU A 236 -3.99 -20.48 6.40
N ASN A 237 -4.41 -19.46 5.64
CA ASN A 237 -3.50 -18.49 5.04
C ASN A 237 -2.82 -17.61 6.10
N TRP A 238 -1.50 -17.48 5.97
CA TRP A 238 -0.71 -16.50 6.69
C TRP A 238 -0.90 -15.11 6.11
N MET A 239 -1.01 -14.13 7.00
CA MET A 239 -1.13 -12.72 6.67
C MET A 239 0.01 -11.93 7.28
N VAL A 240 0.46 -10.89 6.58
CA VAL A 240 1.39 -9.92 7.15
C VAL A 240 0.59 -8.94 8.02
N ILE A 241 0.93 -8.89 9.31
CA ILE A 241 0.24 -8.07 10.31
C ILE A 241 1.14 -6.96 10.86
N GLY A 242 2.47 -7.16 10.80
CA GLY A 242 3.45 -6.18 11.22
C GLY A 242 4.70 -6.18 10.35
N ILE A 243 5.46 -5.09 10.40
CA ILE A 243 6.78 -4.96 9.79
C ILE A 243 7.75 -4.55 10.90
N VAL A 244 8.87 -5.27 11.07
CA VAL A 244 9.88 -4.97 12.10
C VAL A 244 10.39 -3.54 11.88
N SER A 245 10.16 -2.66 12.87
CA SER A 245 10.58 -1.26 12.83
C SER A 245 11.77 -1.03 13.77
N TYR A 246 11.53 -1.01 15.08
CA TYR A 246 12.58 -0.79 16.08
C TYR A 246 12.37 -1.62 17.35
N GLY A 247 13.43 -1.75 18.15
CA GLY A 247 13.40 -2.48 19.41
C GLY A 247 14.59 -2.15 20.30
N PRO A 248 14.67 -2.74 21.49
CA PRO A 248 15.75 -2.49 22.44
C PRO A 248 17.12 -2.91 21.87
N THR A 249 18.19 -2.27 22.37
CA THR A 249 19.57 -2.74 22.17
C THR A 249 20.22 -2.96 23.54
N PRO A 250 20.66 -4.19 23.89
CA PRO A 250 20.62 -5.42 23.08
C PRO A 250 19.19 -5.96 22.84
N CYS A 251 19.02 -6.79 21.81
CA CYS A 251 17.74 -7.49 21.55
C CYS A 251 17.55 -8.68 22.51
N GLY A 252 16.31 -9.16 22.67
CA GLY A 252 15.99 -10.30 23.53
C GLY A 252 15.91 -9.96 25.01
N LEU A 253 15.75 -8.67 25.34
CA LEU A 253 15.65 -8.22 26.72
C LEU A 253 14.29 -8.60 27.31
N TYR A 254 14.32 -9.32 28.42
CA TYR A 254 13.11 -9.70 29.14
C TYR A 254 12.24 -8.48 29.47
N GLY A 255 10.97 -8.54 29.07
CA GLY A 255 9.98 -7.49 29.26
C GLY A 255 10.02 -6.36 28.23
N TRP A 256 10.91 -6.42 27.23
CA TRP A 256 11.03 -5.40 26.17
C TRP A 256 10.62 -5.96 24.81
N PRO A 257 9.35 -5.82 24.40
CA PRO A 257 8.91 -6.27 23.09
C PRO A 257 9.50 -5.41 21.96
N VAL A 258 9.56 -5.98 20.76
CA VAL A 258 9.90 -5.25 19.53
C VAL A 258 8.67 -4.47 19.05
N VAL A 259 8.89 -3.26 18.55
CA VAL A 259 7.87 -2.41 17.94
C VAL A 259 7.84 -2.64 16.44
N TYR A 260 6.65 -2.91 15.92
CA TYR A 260 6.38 -3.15 14.52
C TYR A 260 5.44 -2.07 13.98
N THR A 261 5.57 -1.73 12.71
CA THR A 261 4.54 -0.99 11.98
C THR A 261 3.34 -1.89 11.79
N ARG A 262 2.15 -1.45 12.22
CA ARG A 262 0.91 -2.23 12.14
C ARG A 262 0.33 -2.16 10.73
N VAL A 263 0.53 -3.21 9.93
CA VAL A 263 0.16 -3.23 8.50
C VAL A 263 -1.33 -2.97 8.28
N THR A 264 -2.22 -3.44 9.16
CA THR A 264 -3.67 -3.21 9.04
C THR A 264 -4.04 -1.72 9.01
N ALA A 265 -3.22 -0.84 9.60
CA ALA A 265 -3.43 0.61 9.60
C ALA A 265 -2.99 1.28 8.28
N PHE A 266 -2.22 0.58 7.44
CA PHE A 266 -1.65 1.10 6.19
C PHE A 266 -2.17 0.40 4.93
N VAL A 267 -3.12 -0.54 5.05
CA VAL A 267 -3.72 -1.24 3.90
C VAL A 267 -4.24 -0.26 2.85
N ASP A 268 -4.96 0.78 3.27
CA ASP A 268 -5.53 1.76 2.34
C ASP A 268 -4.43 2.55 1.62
N TRP A 269 -3.33 2.89 2.32
CA TRP A 269 -2.15 3.51 1.73
C TRP A 269 -1.44 2.57 0.74
N ILE A 270 -1.30 1.28 1.07
CA ILE A 270 -0.73 0.27 0.17
C ILE A 270 -1.56 0.20 -1.12
N LEU A 271 -2.88 0.04 -0.99
CA LEU A 271 -3.78 -0.08 -2.14
C LEU A 271 -3.79 1.16 -3.03
N ALA A 272 -3.54 2.34 -2.46
CA ALA A 272 -3.44 3.60 -3.21
C ALA A 272 -2.12 3.73 -4.01
N ASN A 273 -1.08 2.98 -3.63
CA ASN A 273 0.27 3.11 -4.19
C ASN A 273 0.72 1.89 -5.03
N ILE A 274 -0.11 0.85 -5.16
CA ILE A 274 0.14 -0.27 -6.08
C ILE A 274 -0.48 -0.02 -7.46
N ARG A 275 0.18 -0.52 -8.51
CA ARG A 275 -0.26 -0.43 -9.91
C ARG A 275 0.20 -1.67 -10.69
N PRO A 276 -0.49 -2.01 -11.81
CA PRO A 276 -0.07 -3.09 -12.70
C PRO A 276 1.39 -2.98 -13.15
#